data_AF-A0A958CKW8-F1
#
_entry.id   AF-A0A958CKW8-F1
#
_cell.length_a   1.000
_cell.length_b   1.000
_cell.length_c   1.000
_cell.angle_alpha   90.00
_cell.angle_beta   90.00
_cell.angle_gamma   90.00
#
_symmetry.space_group_name_H-M   'P 1'
#
loop_
_entity.id
_entity.type
_entity.pdbx_description
1 polymer ?
#
loop_
_entity_poly.entity_id
_entity_poly.type
_entity_poly.pdbx_seq_one_letter_code
_entity_poly.pdbx_strand_id
1 'polypeptide(L)'
;MTHITPSPYDLRTRIVGIDERVPLLDGSLATYVNLDNAASTPALTDVLDAVDRFMPYYSSVHRGTGFKSRLSTLAYDQAHEIIAEFVGANP
;
A
#
# COMPACT_ATOMS: atom_id res chain seq x y z
N MET A 1 -8.16 -30.12 13.10
CA MET A 1 -7.72 -28.71 13.16
C MET A 1 -7.75 -28.21 11.74
N THR A 2 -8.85 -27.57 11.34
CA THR A 2 -9.14 -27.23 9.94
C THR A 2 -8.31 -26.01 9.58
N HIS A 3 -7.32 -26.17 8.69
CA HIS A 3 -6.63 -25.04 8.07
C HIS A 3 -7.66 -24.31 7.20
N ILE A 4 -8.22 -23.22 7.70
CA ILE A 4 -8.97 -22.27 6.88
C ILE A 4 -7.91 -21.41 6.20
N THR A 5 -7.66 -21.68 4.93
CA THR A 5 -6.89 -20.76 4.09
C THR A 5 -7.72 -19.47 4.01
N PRO A 6 -7.22 -18.31 4.47
CA PRO A 6 -7.99 -17.08 4.37
C PRO A 6 -8.33 -16.84 2.90
N SER A 7 -9.60 -16.50 2.67
CA SER A 7 -10.08 -16.12 1.34
C SER A 7 -9.20 -14.99 0.81
N PRO A 8 -8.82 -14.98 -0.49
CA PRO A 8 -8.14 -13.82 -1.08
C PRO A 8 -8.97 -12.52 -0.98
N TYR A 9 -10.25 -12.64 -0.60
CA TYR A 9 -11.16 -11.53 -0.36
C TYR A 9 -11.26 -11.11 1.12
N ASP A 10 -10.45 -11.66 2.03
CA ASP A 10 -10.33 -11.13 3.38
C ASP A 10 -9.48 -9.85 3.38
N LEU A 11 -10.09 -8.76 2.91
CA LEU A 11 -9.45 -7.45 2.84
C LEU A 11 -9.26 -6.83 4.23
N ARG A 12 -10.09 -7.22 5.21
CA ARG A 12 -10.06 -6.62 6.54
C ARG A 12 -8.72 -6.86 7.22
N THR A 13 -8.20 -8.08 7.15
CA THR A 13 -6.90 -8.44 7.76
C THR A 13 -5.70 -7.81 7.05
N ARG A 14 -5.91 -7.26 5.84
CA ARG A 14 -4.88 -6.58 5.05
C ARG A 14 -4.88 -5.07 5.22
N ILE A 15 -5.73 -4.50 6.07
CA ILE A 15 -5.71 -3.06 6.36
C ILE A 15 -4.68 -2.77 7.44
N VAL A 16 -3.74 -1.85 7.16
CA VAL A 16 -2.79 -1.36 8.16
C VAL A 16 -3.55 -0.63 9.27
N GLY A 17 -3.30 -1.01 10.53
CA GLY A 17 -3.90 -0.35 11.68
C GLY A 17 -5.40 -0.61 11.86
N ILE A 18 -5.93 -1.71 11.32
CA ILE A 18 -7.38 -2.03 11.39
C ILE A 18 -7.96 -2.10 12.81
N ASP A 19 -7.12 -2.39 13.80
CA ASP A 19 -7.48 -2.45 15.22
C ASP A 19 -6.89 -1.29 16.04
N GLU A 20 -6.30 -0.29 15.37
CA GLU A 20 -5.68 0.86 16.03
C GLU A 20 -6.72 1.63 16.83
N ARG A 21 -6.36 1.99 18.07
CA ARG A 21 -7.26 2.67 18.99
C ARG A 21 -6.95 4.16 19.05
N VAL A 22 -8.00 4.96 18.96
CA VAL A 22 -7.91 6.43 19.02
C VAL A 22 -8.56 6.97 20.29
N PRO A 23 -8.09 8.11 20.83
CA PRO A 23 -8.70 8.75 21.99
C PRO A 23 -10.04 9.38 21.65
N LEU A 24 -10.99 9.24 22.58
CA LEU A 24 -12.26 9.94 22.61
C LEU A 24 -12.17 11.17 23.51
N LEU A 25 -13.19 12.03 23.46
CA LEU A 25 -13.23 13.29 24.23
C LEU A 25 -13.19 13.08 25.75
N ASP A 26 -13.63 11.92 26.24
CA ASP A 26 -13.59 11.55 27.65
C ASP A 26 -12.26 10.90 28.07
N GLY A 27 -11.28 10.81 27.16
CA GLY A 27 -9.99 10.18 27.38
C GLY A 27 -10.00 8.65 27.27
N SER A 28 -11.16 8.03 27.02
CA SER A 28 -11.22 6.60 26.70
C SER A 28 -10.67 6.32 25.29
N LEU A 29 -10.30 5.06 25.02
CA LEU A 29 -9.81 4.64 23.72
C LEU A 29 -10.86 3.74 23.04
N ALA A 30 -11.07 3.93 21.74
CA ALA A 30 -11.92 3.06 20.92
C ALA A 30 -11.22 2.69 19.62
N THR A 31 -11.51 1.51 19.07
CA THR A 31 -11.03 1.13 17.73
C THR A 31 -11.57 2.12 16.70
N TYR A 32 -10.68 2.66 15.87
CA TYR A 32 -11.08 3.59 14.84
C TYR A 32 -11.91 2.90 13.76
N VAL A 33 -13.03 3.52 13.36
CA VAL A 33 -13.88 3.03 12.28
C VAL A 33 -13.91 4.08 11.18
N ASN A 34 -13.19 3.82 10.07
CA ASN A 34 -13.18 4.72 8.92
C ASN A 34 -14.46 4.56 8.09
N LEU A 35 -15.39 5.51 8.22
CA LEU A 35 -16.60 5.61 7.39
C LEU A 35 -16.45 6.62 6.24
N ASP A 36 -15.23 7.07 5.95
CA ASP A 36 -14.93 8.10 4.94
C ASP A 36 -13.89 7.63 3.91
N ASN A 37 -14.03 6.38 3.44
CA ASN A 37 -13.12 5.81 2.44
C ASN A 37 -13.17 6.54 1.09
N ALA A 38 -14.23 7.30 0.82
CA ALA A 38 -14.33 8.12 -0.39
C ALA A 38 -13.38 9.33 -0.36
N ALA A 39 -13.07 9.87 0.83
CA ALA A 39 -12.07 10.90 0.99
C ALA A 39 -10.64 10.33 0.90
N SER A 40 -10.38 9.23 1.60
CA SER A 40 -9.12 8.48 1.50
C SER A 40 -9.27 7.07 2.04
N THR A 41 -8.66 6.10 1.33
CA THR A 41 -8.61 4.70 1.77
C THR A 41 -7.48 4.48 2.76
N PRO A 42 -7.61 3.57 3.75
CA PRO A 42 -6.47 3.14 4.54
C PRO A 42 -5.45 2.42 3.64
N ALA A 43 -4.18 2.44 4.04
CA ALA A 43 -3.15 1.67 3.36
C ALA A 43 -3.40 0.16 3.54
N LEU A 44 -3.16 -0.61 2.49
CA LEU A 44 -3.10 -2.06 2.58
C LEU A 44 -1.68 -2.49 2.97
N THR A 45 -1.58 -3.43 3.91
CA THR A 45 -0.78 -4.64 3.73
C THR A 45 0.44 -4.53 2.82
N ASP A 46 0.16 -4.97 1.60
CA ASP A 46 1.09 -5.21 0.52
C ASP A 46 1.64 -3.91 -0.07
N VAL A 47 0.88 -2.81 0.03
CA VAL A 47 1.37 -1.49 -0.39
C VAL A 47 2.46 -1.03 0.57
N LEU A 48 2.23 -1.17 1.88
CA LEU A 48 3.24 -0.85 2.89
C LEU A 48 4.49 -1.72 2.71
N ASP A 49 4.32 -3.04 2.59
CA ASP A 49 5.43 -3.98 2.39
C ASP A 49 6.25 -3.67 1.13
N ALA A 50 5.58 -3.32 0.02
CA ALA A 50 6.24 -2.95 -1.22
C ALA A 50 7.06 -1.66 -1.08
N VAL A 51 6.50 -0.64 -0.42
CA VAL A 51 7.19 0.62 -0.13
C VAL A 51 8.41 0.35 0.75
N ASP A 52 8.24 -0.32 1.89
CA ASP A 52 9.31 -0.59 2.85
C ASP A 52 10.44 -1.39 2.22
N ARG A 53 10.12 -2.40 1.41
CA ARG A 53 11.11 -3.19 0.67
C ARG A 53 11.88 -2.34 -0.35
N PHE A 54 11.23 -1.36 -0.96
CA PHE A 54 11.85 -0.52 -1.99
C PHE A 54 12.67 0.64 -1.40
N MET A 55 12.32 1.15 -0.21
CA MET A 55 12.97 2.32 0.39
C MET A 55 14.50 2.31 0.47
N PRO A 56 15.19 1.19 0.75
CA PRO A 56 16.66 1.14 0.71
C PRO A 56 17.25 1.53 -0.65
N TYR A 57 16.50 1.40 -1.74
CA TYR A 57 16.92 1.68 -3.11
C TYR A 57 16.42 3.02 -3.66
N TYR A 58 15.64 3.77 -2.88
CA TYR A 58 15.04 5.04 -3.32
C TYR A 58 16.09 6.01 -3.86
N SER A 59 15.86 6.50 -5.08
CA SER A 59 16.75 7.41 -5.79
C SER A 59 16.00 8.15 -6.91
N SER A 60 16.69 9.02 -7.64
CA SER A 60 16.10 9.74 -8.76
C SER A 60 15.67 8.79 -9.90
N VAL A 61 14.55 9.11 -10.54
CA VAL A 61 14.01 8.41 -11.72
C VAL A 61 14.46 9.17 -12.98
N HIS A 62 14.79 8.43 -14.05
CA HIS A 62 15.17 8.92 -15.40
C HIS A 62 16.37 9.87 -15.51
N ARG A 63 16.97 10.33 -14.41
CA ARG A 63 18.01 11.37 -14.40
C ARG A 63 19.35 10.94 -13.80
N GLY A 64 19.48 9.67 -13.42
CA GLY A 64 20.72 9.13 -12.87
C GLY A 64 21.18 7.87 -13.59
N THR A 65 22.50 7.67 -13.63
CA THR A 65 23.14 6.51 -14.26
C THR A 65 23.60 5.46 -13.24
N GLY A 66 23.54 5.79 -11.95
CA GLY A 66 23.89 4.89 -10.85
C GLY A 66 22.86 3.77 -10.63
N PHE A 67 23.29 2.69 -9.97
CA PHE A 67 22.48 1.49 -9.75
C PHE A 67 21.08 1.78 -9.17
N LYS A 68 21.01 2.53 -8.07
CA LYS A 68 19.74 2.86 -7.40
C LYS A 68 18.80 3.68 -8.29
N SER A 69 19.35 4.60 -9.10
CA SER A 69 18.56 5.42 -10.02
C SER A 69 17.99 4.60 -11.17
N ARG A 70 18.77 3.66 -11.72
CA ARG A 70 18.29 2.71 -12.74
C ARG A 70 17.20 1.79 -12.18
N LEU A 71 17.37 1.28 -10.96
CA LEU A 71 16.37 0.44 -10.31
C LEU A 71 15.09 1.22 -9.98
N SER A 72 15.21 2.48 -9.54
CA SER A 72 14.06 3.35 -9.28
C SER A 72 13.29 3.69 -10.55
N THR A 73 14.02 3.89 -11.65
CA THR A 73 13.44 4.08 -12.99
C THR A 73 12.62 2.87 -13.41
N LEU A 74 13.20 1.67 -13.31
CA LEU A 74 12.50 0.43 -13.65
C LEU A 74 11.22 0.25 -12.82
N ALA A 75 11.30 0.42 -11.50
CA ALA A 75 10.14 0.26 -10.62
C ALA A 75 9.03 1.27 -10.93
N TYR A 76 9.39 2.51 -11.25
CA TYR A 76 8.44 3.56 -11.66
C TYR A 76 7.75 3.23 -12.98
N ASP A 77 8.53 2.86 -14.00
CA ASP A 77 7.99 2.53 -15.33
C ASP A 77 7.07 1.29 -15.24
N GLN A 78 7.45 0.26 -14.48
CA GLN A 78 6.61 -0.91 -14.22
C GLN A 78 5.29 -0.56 -13.50
N ALA A 79 5.33 0.35 -12.52
CA ALA A 79 4.10 0.80 -11.86
C ALA A 79 3.15 1.50 -12.83
N HIS A 80 3.69 2.29 -13.77
CA HIS A 80 2.91 2.92 -14.83
C HIS A 80 2.29 1.90 -15.79
N GLU A 81 3.02 0.86 -16.19
CA GLU A 81 2.49 -0.23 -17.01
C GLU A 81 1.33 -0.97 -16.32
N ILE A 82 1.48 -1.30 -15.03
CA ILE A 82 0.43 -1.96 -14.23
C ILE A 82 -0.82 -1.09 -14.14
N ILE A 83 -0.66 0.21 -13.89
CA ILE A 83 -1.79 1.15 -13.83
C ILE A 83 -2.47 1.26 -15.20
N ALA A 84 -1.70 1.34 -16.28
CA ALA A 84 -2.22 1.40 -17.64
C ALA A 84 -3.05 0.15 -17.98
N GLU A 85 -2.55 -1.05 -17.66
CA GLU A 85 -3.29 -2.29 -17.83
C GLU A 85 -4.59 -2.32 -17.00
N PHE A 86 -4.52 -1.90 -15.73
CA PHE A 86 -5.67 -1.89 -14.82
C PHE A 86 -6.81 -0.99 -15.33
N VAL A 87 -6.49 0.18 -15.86
CA VAL A 87 -7.50 1.11 -16.40
C VAL A 87 -7.83 0.86 -17.88
N GLY A 88 -7.18 -0.11 -18.53
CA GLY A 88 -7.33 -0.38 -19.96
C GLY A 88 -6.84 0.76 -20.86
N ALA A 89 -5.80 1.49 -20.43
CA ALA A 89 -5.17 2.51 -21.24
C ALA A 89 -4.40 1.91 -22.42
N ASN A 90 -4.34 2.64 -23.53
CA ASN A 90 -3.50 2.26 -24.66
C ASN A 90 -2.02 2.49 -24.32
N PRO A 91 -1.12 1.61 -24.80
CA PRO A 91 0.32 1.74 -24.61
C PRO A 91 0.92 2.96 -25.34
#